data_AF-A0A7M3A290-F1
#
_entry.id   AF-A0A7M3A290-F1
#
_cell.length_a   1.000
_cell.length_b   1.000
_cell.length_c   1.000
_cell.angle_alpha   90.00
_cell.angle_beta   90.00
_cell.angle_gamma   90.00
#
_symmetry.space_group_name_H-M   'P 1'
#
loop_
_entity.id
_entity.type
_entity.pdbx_description
1 polymer ?
#
loop_
_entity_poly.entity_id
_entity_poly.type
_entity_poly.pdbx_seq_one_letter_code
_entity_poly.pdbx_strand_id
1 'polypeptide(L)'
;MKKALISLAIFSCTAIVSAEEKTALAEAAETMKPIIEVPAQYIEKSIMQSLADGKGPLAEGARRNLKMQAQHEREANRGTRRSMKECIKPGNVIDDDVKECTEGTRERTW
;
A
#
# COMPACT_ATOMS: atom_id res chain seq x y z
N MET A 1 -11.41 -51.11 30.02
CA MET A 1 -10.59 -50.57 28.92
C MET A 1 -11.41 -49.54 28.15
N LYS A 2 -11.32 -48.25 28.52
CA LYS A 2 -12.07 -47.14 27.90
C LYS A 2 -11.26 -45.85 28.01
N LYS A 3 -10.05 -45.82 27.44
CA LYS A 3 -9.20 -44.61 27.38
C LYS A 3 -8.24 -44.71 26.19
N ALA A 4 -8.77 -44.75 24.98
CA ALA A 4 -8.06 -44.49 23.75
C ALA A 4 -9.13 -44.20 22.70
N LEU A 5 -8.89 -43.31 21.74
CA LEU A 5 -9.82 -42.80 20.71
C LEU A 5 -10.39 -41.40 20.96
N ILE A 6 -9.63 -40.48 21.56
CA ILE A 6 -9.87 -39.03 21.37
C ILE A 6 -8.51 -38.36 21.08
N SER A 7 -7.93 -38.66 19.92
CA SER A 7 -6.68 -37.99 19.50
C SER A 7 -6.48 -37.89 17.99
N LEU A 8 -7.50 -38.17 17.16
CA LEU A 8 -7.36 -38.13 15.70
C LEU A 8 -8.42 -37.22 15.06
N ALA A 9 -8.41 -35.94 15.41
CA ALA A 9 -9.31 -34.94 14.79
C ALA A 9 -8.67 -33.55 14.60
N ILE A 10 -7.34 -33.43 14.61
CA ILE A 10 -6.66 -32.13 14.43
C ILE A 10 -5.77 -32.09 13.17
N PHE A 11 -5.61 -33.21 12.44
CA PHE A 11 -4.67 -33.27 11.32
C PHE A 11 -5.29 -33.15 9.92
N SER A 12 -6.50 -32.56 9.79
CA SER A 12 -7.21 -32.49 8.50
C SER A 12 -7.38 -31.09 7.92
N CYS A 13 -6.85 -30.03 8.54
CA CYS A 13 -7.05 -28.65 8.07
C CYS A 13 -5.96 -28.13 7.10
N THR A 14 -5.01 -28.94 6.65
CA THR A 14 -3.94 -28.47 5.73
C THR A 14 -4.21 -28.72 4.25
N ALA A 15 -5.44 -29.08 3.85
CA ALA A 15 -5.80 -29.34 2.46
C ALA A 15 -6.66 -28.24 1.80
N ILE A 16 -6.53 -26.98 2.22
CA ILE A 16 -7.15 -25.84 1.51
C ILE A 16 -6.07 -24.87 1.07
N VAL A 17 -5.13 -25.37 0.27
CA VAL A 17 -4.26 -24.53 -0.56
C VAL A 17 -4.23 -25.19 -1.93
N SER A 18 -4.99 -24.59 -2.85
CA SER A 18 -4.86 -24.67 -4.32
C SER A 18 -6.16 -25.08 -5.04
N ALA A 19 -6.51 -24.23 -6.01
CA ALA A 19 -7.52 -24.32 -7.07
C ALA A 19 -8.97 -23.88 -6.74
N GLU A 20 -9.47 -22.92 -7.53
CA GLU A 20 -10.89 -22.53 -7.77
C GLU A 20 -11.62 -21.51 -6.86
N GLU A 21 -11.23 -20.24 -6.97
CA GLU A 21 -12.03 -19.14 -7.56
C GLU A 21 -13.51 -18.86 -7.20
N LYS A 22 -13.99 -19.09 -5.97
CA LYS A 22 -15.07 -18.24 -5.38
C LYS A 22 -14.86 -18.07 -3.89
N THR A 23 -13.94 -17.20 -3.50
CA THR A 23 -13.86 -16.77 -2.09
C THR A 23 -15.13 -15.99 -1.76
N ALA A 24 -15.61 -16.08 -0.51
CA ALA A 24 -16.74 -15.26 -0.05
C ALA A 24 -16.51 -13.75 -0.32
N LEU A 25 -15.23 -13.33 -0.37
CA LEU A 25 -14.81 -12.01 -0.79
C LEU A 25 -15.09 -11.72 -2.27
N ALA A 26 -14.85 -12.68 -3.17
CA ALA A 26 -15.12 -12.54 -4.60
C ALA A 26 -16.63 -12.46 -4.90
N GLU A 27 -17.45 -13.25 -4.21
CA GLU A 27 -18.91 -13.18 -4.34
C GLU A 27 -19.49 -11.88 -3.77
N ALA A 28 -18.97 -11.42 -2.63
CA ALA A 28 -19.28 -10.10 -2.09
C ALA A 28 -18.84 -8.97 -3.04
N ALA A 29 -17.69 -9.10 -3.70
CA ALA A 29 -17.21 -8.12 -4.67
C ALA A 29 -18.10 -8.06 -5.93
N GLU A 30 -18.51 -9.21 -6.48
CA GLU A 30 -19.42 -9.29 -7.64
C GLU A 30 -20.79 -8.65 -7.34
N THR A 31 -21.33 -8.88 -6.14
CA THR A 31 -22.61 -8.28 -5.73
C THR A 31 -22.51 -6.77 -5.48
N MET A 32 -21.32 -6.27 -5.13
CA MET A 32 -21.05 -4.84 -4.94
C MET A 32 -20.65 -4.10 -6.23
N LYS A 33 -20.31 -4.81 -7.33
CA LYS A 33 -19.91 -4.21 -8.61
C LYS A 33 -20.82 -3.09 -9.14
N PRO A 34 -22.16 -3.22 -9.19
CA PRO A 34 -23.01 -2.17 -9.76
C PRO A 34 -23.15 -0.95 -8.86
N ILE A 35 -22.63 -0.97 -7.63
CA ILE A 35 -22.84 0.06 -6.60
C ILE A 35 -21.57 0.92 -6.40
N ILE A 36 -20.40 0.48 -6.88
CA ILE A 36 -19.12 1.07 -6.50
C ILE A 36 -18.33 1.48 -7.75
N GLU A 37 -18.52 2.73 -8.18
CA GLU A 37 -17.62 3.41 -9.14
C GLU A 37 -16.35 3.95 -8.45
N VAL A 38 -15.86 3.26 -7.42
CA VAL A 38 -14.69 3.71 -6.66
C VAL A 38 -13.47 2.94 -7.14
N PRO A 39 -12.36 3.62 -7.51
CA PRO A 39 -11.14 2.95 -7.94
C PRO A 39 -10.67 1.96 -6.87
N ALA A 40 -10.30 0.73 -7.27
CA ALA A 40 -9.82 -0.30 -6.35
C ALA A 40 -8.64 0.18 -5.47
N GLN A 41 -7.79 1.04 -6.03
CA GLN A 41 -6.68 1.69 -5.31
C GLN A 41 -7.15 2.55 -4.13
N TYR A 42 -8.29 3.22 -4.24
CA TYR A 42 -8.83 4.03 -3.15
C TYR A 42 -9.32 3.15 -1.99
N ILE A 43 -9.99 2.04 -2.31
CA ILE A 43 -10.47 1.08 -1.32
C ILE A 43 -9.27 0.45 -0.58
N GLU A 44 -8.26 0.01 -1.33
CA GLU A 44 -7.03 -0.54 -0.75
C GLU A 44 -6.35 0.46 0.19
N LYS A 45 -6.15 1.71 -0.27
CA LYS A 45 -5.54 2.78 0.52
C LYS A 45 -6.34 3.06 1.79
N SER A 46 -7.67 3.11 1.71
CA SER A 46 -8.56 3.31 2.86
C SER A 46 -8.45 2.18 3.88
N ILE A 47 -8.39 0.91 3.42
CA ILE A 47 -8.22 -0.25 4.31
C ILE A 47 -6.85 -0.15 5.01
N MET A 48 -5.78 0.15 4.27
CA MET A 48 -4.45 0.27 4.84
C MET A 48 -4.34 1.43 5.84
N GLN A 49 -5.01 2.56 5.58
CA GLN A 49 -5.09 3.68 6.53
C GLN A 49 -5.76 3.24 7.84
N SER A 50 -6.90 2.55 7.76
CA SER A 50 -7.59 2.01 8.93
C SER A 50 -6.72 1.02 9.71
N LEU A 51 -6.00 0.13 9.02
CA LEU A 51 -5.07 -0.82 9.65
C LEU A 51 -3.88 -0.11 10.32
N ALA A 52 -3.40 0.99 9.75
CA ALA A 52 -2.25 1.74 10.23
C ALA A 52 -2.50 2.43 11.60
N ASP A 53 -3.75 2.69 11.95
CA ASP A 53 -4.16 3.26 13.25
C ASP A 53 -4.04 2.26 14.40
N GLY A 54 -3.91 0.97 14.07
CA GLY A 54 -3.70 -0.09 15.05
C GLY A 54 -2.29 -0.14 15.66
N LYS A 55 -2.02 -1.23 16.37
CA LYS A 55 -0.71 -1.53 16.97
C LYS A 55 -0.20 -2.90 16.50
N GLY A 56 1.11 -3.11 16.60
CA GLY A 56 1.76 -4.38 16.28
C GLY A 56 2.09 -4.56 14.79
N PRO A 57 2.52 -5.78 14.40
CA PRO A 57 3.13 -6.01 13.09
C PRO A 57 2.23 -5.70 11.88
N LEU A 58 0.91 -5.88 12.03
CA LEU A 58 -0.05 -5.57 10.97
C LEU A 58 -0.14 -4.07 10.72
N ALA A 59 -0.24 -3.26 11.77
CA ALA A 59 -0.27 -1.80 11.67
C ALA A 59 1.06 -1.25 11.12
N GLU A 60 2.19 -1.82 11.53
CA GLU A 60 3.49 -1.47 10.95
C GLU A 60 3.59 -1.84 9.46
N GLY A 61 3.07 -3.00 9.08
CA GLY A 61 2.97 -3.42 7.68
C GLY A 61 2.15 -2.46 6.84
N ALA A 62 0.99 -2.03 7.37
CA ALA A 62 0.13 -1.07 6.71
C ALA A 62 0.81 0.30 6.52
N ARG A 63 1.50 0.82 7.55
CA ARG A 63 2.28 2.07 7.44
C ARG A 63 3.40 1.97 6.39
N ARG A 64 4.10 0.84 6.35
CA ARG A 64 5.14 0.59 5.33
C ARG A 64 4.54 0.56 3.93
N ASN A 65 3.41 -0.13 3.75
CA ASN A 65 2.71 -0.19 2.47
C ASN A 65 2.26 1.21 2.01
N LEU A 66 1.61 1.99 2.87
CA LEU A 66 1.21 3.37 2.57
C LEU A 66 2.38 4.27 2.21
N LYS A 67 3.51 4.13 2.91
CA LYS A 67 4.74 4.89 2.58
C LYS A 67 5.27 4.53 1.19
N MET A 68 5.29 3.24 0.84
CA MET A 68 5.68 2.78 -0.49
C MET A 68 4.73 3.30 -1.56
N GLN A 69 3.42 3.22 -1.36
CA GLN A 69 2.43 3.78 -2.29
C GLN A 69 2.65 5.28 -2.51
N ALA A 70 2.84 6.05 -1.42
CA ALA A 70 3.10 7.49 -1.53
C ALA A 70 4.40 7.80 -2.29
N GLN A 71 5.43 6.97 -2.15
CA GLN A 71 6.66 7.11 -2.92
C GLN A 71 6.41 6.81 -4.42
N HIS A 72 5.71 5.73 -4.73
CA HIS A 72 5.36 5.39 -6.11
C HIS A 72 4.48 6.47 -6.76
N GLU A 73 3.52 7.03 -6.03
CA GLU A 73 2.71 8.17 -6.50
C GLU A 73 3.59 9.37 -6.83
N ARG A 74 4.59 9.70 -5.99
CA ARG A 74 5.53 10.80 -6.25
C ARG A 74 6.43 10.54 -7.46
N GLU A 75 6.90 9.31 -7.63
CA GLU A 75 7.75 8.92 -8.76
C GLU A 75 6.96 8.89 -10.07
N ALA A 76 5.71 8.39 -10.05
CA ALA A 76 4.83 8.34 -11.21
C ALA A 76 4.38 9.75 -11.65
N ASN A 77 4.17 10.66 -10.70
CA ASN A 77 3.81 12.05 -10.98
C ASN A 77 5.04 12.98 -11.03
N ARG A 78 6.26 12.44 -11.06
CA ARG A 78 7.47 13.24 -11.12
C ARG A 78 7.57 13.95 -12.46
N GLY A 79 7.81 15.25 -12.42
CA GLY A 79 8.12 16.03 -13.61
C GLY A 79 9.49 15.69 -14.20
N THR A 80 9.83 16.37 -15.29
CA THR A 80 11.17 16.28 -15.89
C THR A 80 12.24 16.72 -14.87
N ARG A 81 13.33 15.95 -14.78
CA ARG A 81 14.49 16.36 -13.96
C ARG A 81 15.05 17.67 -14.47
N ARG A 82 15.38 18.55 -13.53
CA ARG A 82 15.95 19.87 -13.80
C ARG A 82 17.41 19.92 -13.43
N SER A 83 18.14 20.83 -14.03
CA SER A 83 19.55 21.04 -13.69
C SER A 83 19.69 21.74 -12.33
N MET A 84 20.81 21.51 -11.63
CA MET A 84 21.14 22.24 -10.39
C MET A 84 21.11 23.76 -10.62
N LYS A 85 21.56 24.23 -11.78
CA LYS A 85 21.55 25.66 -12.16
C LYS A 85 20.14 26.24 -12.23
N GLU A 86 19.16 25.45 -12.61
CA GLU A 86 17.76 25.88 -12.72
C GLU A 86 17.08 25.98 -11.35
N CYS A 87 17.50 25.13 -10.42
CA CYS A 87 16.91 25.00 -9.09
C CYS A 87 17.71 25.70 -7.98
N ILE A 88 18.95 26.16 -8.18
CA ILE A 88 19.72 26.74 -7.07
C ILE A 88 19.04 28.01 -6.53
N LYS A 89 18.98 28.14 -5.21
CA LYS A 89 18.42 29.33 -4.53
C LYS A 89 19.39 30.52 -4.60
N PRO A 90 18.89 31.77 -4.52
CA PRO A 90 19.74 32.94 -4.35
C PRO A 90 20.73 32.77 -3.19
N GLY A 91 21.95 33.27 -3.34
CA GLY A 91 23.01 33.08 -2.34
C GLY A 91 23.61 31.67 -2.33
N ASN A 92 23.36 30.85 -3.36
CA ASN A 92 23.87 29.48 -3.50
C ASN A 92 23.43 28.54 -2.37
N VAL A 93 22.24 28.75 -1.82
CA VAL A 93 21.68 27.85 -0.80
C VAL A 93 21.25 26.54 -1.46
N ILE A 94 21.73 25.42 -0.93
CA ILE A 94 21.36 24.06 -1.35
C ILE A 94 20.72 23.38 -0.15
N ASP A 95 19.43 23.06 -0.27
CA ASP A 95 18.64 22.36 0.73
C ASP A 95 17.73 21.32 0.05
N ASP A 96 16.85 20.69 0.83
CA ASP A 96 15.95 19.66 0.33
C ASP A 96 15.00 20.18 -0.76
N ASP A 97 14.62 21.47 -0.74
CA ASP A 97 13.78 22.03 -1.81
C ASP A 97 14.53 22.06 -3.15
N VAL A 98 15.83 22.40 -3.13
CA VAL A 98 16.66 22.37 -4.35
C VAL A 98 16.77 20.95 -4.87
N LYS A 99 16.97 19.97 -3.98
CA LYS A 99 16.99 18.55 -4.34
C LYS A 99 15.67 18.13 -4.98
N GLU A 100 14.54 18.40 -4.34
CA GLU A 100 13.20 18.08 -4.87
C GLU A 100 12.95 18.75 -6.23
N CYS A 101 13.39 20.00 -6.42
CA CYS A 101 13.28 20.67 -7.71
C CYS A 101 14.12 19.99 -8.79
N THR A 102 15.37 19.59 -8.50
CA THR A 102 16.22 18.90 -9.48
C THR A 102 15.69 17.51 -9.81
N GLU A 103 15.11 16.83 -8.83
CA GLU A 103 14.46 15.55 -9.02
C GLU A 103 13.16 15.69 -9.83
N GLY A 104 12.60 16.90 -9.96
CA GLY A 104 11.34 17.15 -10.65
C GLY A 104 10.11 16.81 -9.80
N THR A 105 10.29 16.63 -8.49
CA THR A 105 9.19 16.40 -7.53
C THR A 105 8.59 17.69 -7.00
N ARG A 106 9.22 18.84 -7.27
CA ARG A 106 8.78 20.17 -6.82
C ARG A 106 8.96 21.24 -7.89
N GLU A 107 8.04 22.21 -7.94
CA GLU A 107 8.18 23.43 -8.74
C GLU A 107 9.03 24.48 -8.04
N ARG A 108 9.80 25.24 -8.82
CA ARG A 108 10.64 26.30 -8.27
C ARG A 108 9.77 27.48 -7.87
N THR A 109 9.82 27.87 -6.59
CA THR A 109 9.03 28.99 -6.04
C THR A 109 9.91 30.08 -5.41
N TRP A 110 11.20 30.11 -5.76
CA TRP A 110 12.21 31.04 -5.25
C TRP A 110 12.99 31.71 -6.40
#